data_AF-A0A1A8FLT9-F1
#
_entry.id   AF-A0A1A8FLT9-F1
#
_cell.length_a   1.000
_cell.length_b   1.000
_cell.length_c   1.000
_cell.angle_alpha   90.00
_cell.angle_beta   90.00
_cell.angle_gamma   90.00
#
_symmetry.space_group_name_H-M   'P 1'
#
loop_
_entity.id
_entity.type
_entity.pdbx_description
1 polymer ?
#
loop_
_entity_poly.entity_id
_entity_poly.type
_entity_poly.pdbx_seq_one_letter_code
_entity_poly.pdbx_strand_id
1 'polypeptide(L)'
;SVDHSELDDVIERVLDAVEKQPLSSSMVELAVVESAVQDCTQSSDENIDHVCNIIGAFDVPRYIYSVERKKFVPISMTNHPAPSLCGSAKDKAELFRERYTILEQRTHRHELFTPPAIGTVVQEGQNKFQLRTIEALLGSTAKMGEVIVLGMITQLKEGKYYL
;
A
#
# COMPACT_ATOMS: atom_id res chain seq x y z
N SER A 1 -41.04 13.47 12.63
CA SER A 1 -41.57 13.96 11.35
C SER A 1 -40.62 15.03 10.87
N VAL A 2 -40.01 14.88 9.70
CA VAL A 2 -39.10 15.88 9.12
C VAL A 2 -39.96 17.01 8.56
N ASP A 3 -39.59 18.26 8.84
CA ASP A 3 -40.29 19.41 8.26
C ASP A 3 -39.99 19.53 6.76
N HIS A 4 -40.93 20.04 5.97
CA HIS A 4 -40.75 20.13 4.51
C HIS A 4 -39.57 21.01 4.11
N SER A 5 -39.20 21.97 4.96
CA SER A 5 -38.06 22.86 4.73
C SER A 5 -36.70 22.19 4.95
N GLU A 6 -36.64 21.09 5.71
CA GLU A 6 -35.42 20.37 6.08
C GLU A 6 -35.26 19.05 5.29
N LEU A 7 -36.25 18.70 4.46
CA LEU A 7 -36.29 17.43 3.75
C LEU A 7 -35.13 17.30 2.76
N ASP A 8 -34.81 18.36 2.02
CA ASP A 8 -33.71 18.36 1.05
C ASP A 8 -32.36 18.15 1.74
N ASP A 9 -32.13 18.82 2.87
CA ASP A 9 -30.92 18.66 3.68
C ASP A 9 -30.78 17.24 4.27
N VAL A 10 -31.90 16.61 4.64
CA VAL A 10 -31.90 15.21 5.10
C VAL A 10 -31.56 14.27 3.93
N ILE A 11 -32.10 14.52 2.74
CA ILE A 11 -31.81 13.71 1.55
C ILE A 11 -30.34 13.81 1.18
N GLU A 12 -29.77 15.02 1.17
CA GLU A 12 -28.33 15.20 0.89
C GLU A 12 -27.45 14.44 1.89
N ARG A 13 -27.78 14.48 3.19
CA ARG A 13 -27.03 13.72 4.20
C ARG A 13 -27.11 12.20 4.00
N VAL A 14 -28.27 11.68 3.62
CA VAL A 14 -28.45 10.25 3.32
C VAL A 14 -27.67 9.85 2.06
N LEU A 15 -27.67 10.69 1.02
CA LEU A 15 -26.88 10.46 -0.19
C LEU A 15 -25.39 10.41 0.12
N ASP A 16 -24.87 11.38 0.88
CA ASP A 16 -23.49 11.40 1.36
C ASP A 16 -23.13 10.16 2.17
N ALA A 17 -24.05 9.66 2.99
CA ALA A 17 -23.85 8.44 3.78
C ALA A 17 -23.80 7.20 2.89
N VAL A 18 -24.67 7.08 1.87
CA VAL A 18 -24.64 5.99 0.89
C VAL A 18 -23.33 5.98 0.11
N GLU A 19 -22.81 7.14 -0.30
CA GLU A 19 -21.53 7.24 -1.02
C GLU A 19 -20.32 6.78 -0.20
N LYS A 20 -20.39 6.94 1.13
CA LYS A 20 -19.33 6.53 2.06
C LYS A 20 -19.34 5.04 2.38
N GLN A 21 -20.44 4.34 2.08
CA GLN A 21 -20.53 2.90 2.34
C GLN A 21 -19.70 2.08 1.34
N PRO A 22 -19.12 0.94 1.77
CA PRO A 22 -18.37 0.05 0.87
C PRO A 22 -19.32 -0.76 -0.02
N LEU A 23 -19.76 -0.14 -1.11
CA LEU A 23 -20.68 -0.78 -2.07
C LEU A 23 -19.95 -1.87 -2.88
N SER A 24 -20.60 -3.03 -2.99
CA SER A 24 -20.12 -4.16 -3.80
C SER A 24 -20.52 -4.06 -5.28
N SER A 25 -21.47 -3.17 -5.62
CA SER A 25 -21.92 -2.90 -6.99
C SER A 25 -22.47 -1.48 -7.13
N SER A 26 -22.79 -1.07 -8.36
CA SER A 26 -23.45 0.22 -8.64
C SER A 26 -24.96 0.21 -8.36
N MET A 27 -25.53 -0.91 -7.91
CA MET A 27 -26.94 -1.03 -7.55
C MET A 27 -27.08 -0.75 -6.05
N VAL A 28 -27.92 0.24 -5.70
CA VAL A 28 -28.23 0.57 -4.31
C VAL A 28 -29.44 -0.24 -3.87
N GLU A 29 -29.21 -1.21 -2.98
CA GLU A 29 -30.26 -2.04 -2.40
C GLU A 29 -30.93 -1.36 -1.20
N LEU A 30 -32.16 -1.78 -0.87
CA LEU A 30 -32.91 -1.23 0.26
C LEU A 30 -32.09 -1.24 1.57
N ALA A 31 -31.38 -2.32 1.84
CA ALA A 31 -30.55 -2.47 3.04
C ALA A 31 -29.44 -1.40 3.16
N VAL A 32 -28.89 -0.95 2.03
CA VAL A 32 -27.87 0.12 1.97
C VAL A 32 -28.48 1.45 2.39
N VAL A 33 -29.67 1.76 1.89
CA VAL A 33 -30.41 2.99 2.22
C VAL A 33 -30.87 2.97 3.68
N GLU A 34 -31.37 1.84 4.17
CA GLU A 34 -31.78 1.68 5.57
C GLU A 34 -30.60 1.90 6.52
N SER A 35 -29.42 1.36 6.20
CA SER A 35 -28.19 1.61 6.96
C SER A 35 -27.80 3.08 6.94
N ALA A 36 -27.87 3.74 5.77
CA ALA A 36 -27.51 5.16 5.64
C ALA A 36 -28.45 6.06 6.46
N VAL A 37 -29.75 5.76 6.48
CA VAL A 37 -30.73 6.47 7.30
C VAL A 37 -30.47 6.23 8.79
N GLN A 38 -30.10 5.01 9.18
CA GLN A 38 -29.74 4.69 10.57
C GLN A 38 -28.51 5.49 11.02
N ASP A 39 -27.47 5.57 10.19
CA ASP A 39 -26.26 6.36 10.48
C ASP A 39 -26.55 7.86 10.59
N CYS A 40 -27.48 8.38 9.77
CA CYS A 40 -27.90 9.79 9.82
C CYS A 40 -28.78 10.13 11.03
N THR A 41 -29.37 9.12 11.69
CA THR A 41 -30.29 9.28 12.82
C THR A 41 -29.67 8.94 14.17
N GLN A 42 -28.58 8.18 14.19
CA GLN A 42 -27.73 8.02 15.37
C GLN A 42 -27.04 9.36 15.67
N SER A 43 -27.66 10.15 16.53
CA SER A 43 -27.05 11.33 17.14
C SER A 43 -25.78 10.91 17.87
N SER A 44 -24.62 11.27 17.33
CA SER A 44 -23.35 11.69 17.97
C SER A 44 -23.04 11.33 19.44
N ASP A 45 -23.51 10.21 19.97
CA ASP A 45 -23.26 9.70 21.33
C ASP A 45 -22.48 8.37 21.30
N GLU A 46 -22.21 7.84 20.10
CA GLU A 46 -21.28 6.72 19.89
C GLU A 46 -19.87 7.18 19.46
N ASN A 47 -19.59 8.49 19.55
CA ASN A 47 -18.20 8.96 19.67
C ASN A 47 -17.70 8.63 21.08
N ILE A 48 -17.61 7.33 21.42
CA ILE A 48 -16.52 6.91 22.29
C ILE A 48 -15.28 7.18 21.45
N ASP A 49 -14.76 8.38 21.62
CA ASP A 49 -13.51 8.81 21.02
C ASP A 49 -12.53 7.64 21.18
N HIS A 50 -12.04 7.13 20.05
CA HIS A 50 -10.92 6.22 19.98
C HIS A 50 -9.63 6.94 20.42
N VAL A 51 -9.62 7.58 21.59
CA VAL A 51 -8.51 8.39 22.11
C VAL A 51 -7.25 7.56 22.21
N CYS A 52 -7.40 6.26 22.51
CA CYS A 52 -6.29 5.32 22.59
C CYS A 52 -6.72 3.93 22.12
N ASN A 53 -6.16 3.49 20.99
CA ASN A 53 -6.30 2.13 20.50
C ASN A 53 -4.99 1.36 20.70
N ILE A 54 -5.07 0.21 21.35
CA ILE A 54 -3.94 -0.73 21.45
C ILE A 54 -4.15 -1.79 20.36
N ILE A 55 -3.25 -1.82 19.38
CA ILE A 55 -3.27 -2.81 18.30
C ILE A 55 -2.26 -3.90 18.65
N GLY A 56 -2.74 -5.12 18.89
CA GLY A 56 -1.87 -6.27 19.12
C GLY A 56 -1.09 -6.64 17.87
N ALA A 57 0.07 -7.28 18.03
CA ALA A 57 0.93 -7.66 16.91
C ALA A 57 0.23 -8.58 15.88
N PHE A 58 -0.76 -9.38 16.32
CA PHE A 58 -1.56 -10.27 15.47
C PHE A 58 -2.83 -9.60 14.91
N ASP A 59 -3.17 -8.41 15.41
CA ASP A 59 -4.32 -7.62 14.96
C ASP A 59 -3.92 -6.59 13.88
N VAL A 60 -2.62 -6.49 13.58
CA VAL A 60 -2.12 -5.61 12.52
C VAL A 60 -2.66 -6.09 11.17
N PRO A 61 -3.41 -5.25 10.43
CA PRO A 61 -3.95 -5.65 9.16
C PRO A 61 -2.82 -5.87 8.15
N ARG A 62 -2.81 -7.06 7.54
CA ARG A 62 -1.75 -7.45 6.61
C ARG A 62 -2.06 -6.99 5.18
N TYR A 63 -1.13 -6.23 4.62
CA TYR A 63 -1.16 -5.76 3.23
C TYR A 63 0.05 -6.28 2.47
N ILE A 64 -0.14 -6.55 1.18
CA ILE A 64 0.91 -6.94 0.24
C ILE A 64 1.03 -5.87 -0.83
N TYR A 65 2.26 -5.50 -1.18
CA TYR A 65 2.49 -4.57 -2.29
C TYR A 65 2.30 -5.29 -3.63
N SER A 66 1.32 -4.86 -4.42
CA SER A 66 1.16 -5.27 -5.80
C SER A 66 2.05 -4.40 -6.69
N VAL A 67 3.09 -5.00 -7.26
CA VAL A 67 4.00 -4.33 -8.20
C VAL A 67 3.25 -3.85 -9.45
N GLU A 68 2.33 -4.67 -9.96
CA GLU A 68 1.49 -4.34 -11.13
C GLU A 68 0.60 -3.13 -10.88
N ARG A 69 -0.12 -3.11 -9.75
CA ARG A 69 -1.04 -2.02 -9.40
C ARG A 69 -0.33 -0.82 -8.76
N LYS A 70 0.94 -0.99 -8.39
CA LYS A 70 1.75 -0.07 -7.56
C LYS A 70 1.05 0.35 -6.27
N LYS A 71 0.25 -0.54 -5.67
CA LYS A 71 -0.60 -0.29 -4.50
C LYS A 71 -0.44 -1.40 -3.47
N PHE A 72 -0.66 -1.05 -2.20
CA PHE A 72 -0.86 -2.03 -1.15
C PHE A 72 -2.30 -2.55 -1.23
N VAL A 73 -2.44 -3.87 -1.27
CA VAL A 73 -3.73 -4.56 -1.28
C VAL A 73 -3.86 -5.43 -0.02
N PRO A 74 -5.03 -5.51 0.61
CA PRO A 74 -5.26 -6.41 1.73
C PRO A 74 -4.93 -7.85 1.34
N ILE A 75 -4.32 -8.62 2.25
CA ILE A 75 -3.94 -10.02 1.95
C ILE A 75 -5.13 -10.87 1.50
N SER A 76 -6.34 -10.59 2.01
CA SER A 76 -7.60 -11.25 1.62
C SER A 76 -7.97 -11.06 0.15
N MET A 77 -7.44 -10.04 -0.52
CA MET A 77 -7.64 -9.77 -1.96
C MET A 77 -6.52 -10.37 -2.83
N THR A 78 -5.68 -11.24 -2.29
CA THR A 78 -4.54 -11.84 -2.98
C THR A 78 -4.56 -13.36 -2.86
N ASN A 79 -3.73 -14.03 -3.66
CA ASN A 79 -3.52 -15.47 -3.58
C ASN A 79 -2.49 -15.89 -2.50
N HIS A 80 -2.17 -15.00 -1.55
CA HIS A 80 -1.21 -15.31 -0.49
C HIS A 80 -1.90 -16.15 0.60
N PRO A 81 -1.21 -17.17 1.15
CA PRO A 81 -1.76 -17.95 2.26
C PRO A 81 -1.87 -17.08 3.51
N ALA A 82 -2.80 -17.44 4.40
CA ALA A 82 -2.88 -16.83 5.72
C ALA A 82 -1.58 -17.07 6.51
N PRO A 83 -1.11 -16.10 7.31
CA PRO A 83 0.06 -16.28 8.15
C PRO A 83 -0.17 -17.42 9.16
N SER A 84 0.88 -18.19 9.43
CA SER A 84 0.89 -19.22 10.48
C SER A 84 2.20 -19.13 11.28
N LEU A 85 2.16 -19.58 12.53
CA LEU A 85 3.34 -19.60 13.39
C LEU A 85 4.44 -20.52 12.83
N CYS A 86 4.02 -21.65 12.24
CA CYS A 86 4.90 -22.64 11.64
C CYS A 86 4.84 -22.53 10.11
N GLY A 87 5.44 -21.46 9.58
CA GLY A 87 5.49 -21.21 8.14
C GLY A 87 6.31 -22.24 7.34
N SER A 88 6.05 -22.27 6.04
CA SER A 88 6.79 -23.06 5.05
C SER A 88 8.15 -22.42 4.71
N ALA A 89 8.99 -23.17 3.98
CA ALA A 89 10.22 -22.63 3.43
C ALA A 89 9.97 -21.43 2.48
N LYS A 90 8.82 -21.41 1.81
CA LYS A 90 8.41 -20.29 0.95
C LYS A 90 8.18 -19.02 1.77
N ASP A 91 7.54 -19.12 2.92
CA ASP A 91 7.29 -17.96 3.80
C ASP A 91 8.59 -17.30 4.27
N LYS A 92 9.64 -18.12 4.51
CA LYS A 92 10.97 -17.61 4.82
C LYS A 92 11.59 -16.82 3.66
N ALA A 93 11.42 -17.28 2.42
CA ALA A 93 11.91 -16.56 1.24
C ALA A 93 11.13 -15.26 1.00
N GLU A 94 9.80 -15.33 1.14
CA GLU A 94 8.90 -14.18 0.97
C GLU A 94 9.22 -13.06 1.98
N LEU A 95 9.60 -13.39 3.23
CA LEU A 95 10.03 -12.40 4.21
C LEU A 95 11.10 -11.44 3.67
N PHE A 96 12.13 -11.97 3.00
CA PHE A 96 13.21 -11.15 2.43
C PHE A 96 12.75 -10.44 1.16
N ARG A 97 11.93 -11.11 0.34
CA ARG A 97 11.39 -10.52 -0.89
C ARG A 97 10.48 -9.33 -0.59
N GLU A 98 9.54 -9.47 0.33
CA GLU A 98 8.64 -8.40 0.77
C GLU A 98 9.43 -7.20 1.33
N ARG A 99 10.45 -7.45 2.16
CA ARG A 99 11.33 -6.38 2.68
C ARG A 99 12.05 -5.64 1.56
N TYR A 100 12.62 -6.36 0.61
CA TYR A 100 13.27 -5.77 -0.56
C TYR A 100 12.26 -4.95 -1.38
N THR A 101 11.10 -5.51 -1.71
CA THR A 101 10.06 -4.85 -2.52
C THR A 101 9.56 -3.55 -1.89
N ILE A 102 9.36 -3.51 -0.57
CA ILE A 102 8.94 -2.28 0.14
C ILE A 102 10.03 -1.20 0.06
N LEU A 103 11.30 -1.58 0.17
CA LEU A 103 12.40 -0.63 0.04
C LEU A 103 12.57 -0.18 -1.42
N GLU A 104 12.50 -1.10 -2.37
CA GLU A 104 12.60 -0.83 -3.81
C GLU A 104 11.54 0.16 -4.28
N GLN A 105 10.27 -0.08 -3.95
CA GLN A 105 9.18 0.82 -4.32
C GLN A 105 9.31 2.20 -3.65
N ARG A 106 9.84 2.27 -2.43
CA ARG A 106 10.08 3.54 -1.73
C ARG A 106 11.24 4.30 -2.39
N THR A 107 12.33 3.62 -2.68
CA THR A 107 13.52 4.18 -3.33
C THR A 107 13.16 4.69 -4.72
N HIS A 108 12.40 3.94 -5.52
CA HIS A 108 11.97 4.40 -6.86
C HIS A 108 11.10 5.65 -6.87
N ARG A 109 10.43 5.98 -5.75
CA ARG A 109 9.63 7.21 -5.61
C ARG A 109 10.40 8.36 -4.99
N HIS A 110 11.63 8.12 -4.56
CA HIS A 110 12.50 9.18 -4.07
C HIS A 110 12.95 10.07 -5.24
N GLU A 111 13.05 11.38 -5.02
CA GLU A 111 13.33 12.36 -6.07
C GLU A 111 14.63 12.06 -6.85
N LEU A 112 15.66 11.58 -6.14
CA LEU A 112 16.96 11.22 -6.71
C LEU A 112 16.91 9.99 -7.63
N PHE A 113 15.89 9.13 -7.51
CA PHE A 113 15.77 7.87 -8.26
C PHE A 113 14.56 7.84 -9.19
N THR A 114 13.64 8.79 -9.04
CA THR A 114 12.46 8.90 -9.90
C THR A 114 12.89 9.41 -11.28
N PRO A 115 12.66 8.65 -12.36
CA PRO A 115 13.01 9.11 -13.70
C PRO A 115 12.29 10.42 -14.05
N PRO A 116 12.90 11.32 -14.85
CA PRO A 116 12.23 12.53 -15.29
C PRO A 116 10.94 12.19 -16.05
N ALA A 117 9.90 13.01 -15.87
CA ALA A 117 8.66 12.83 -16.60
C ALA A 117 8.91 13.07 -18.11
N ILE A 118 8.18 12.33 -18.94
CA ILE A 118 8.32 12.46 -20.40
C ILE A 118 7.97 13.90 -20.80
N GLY A 119 8.90 14.60 -21.46
CA GLY A 119 8.72 15.98 -21.90
C GLY A 119 9.23 17.07 -20.95
N THR A 120 9.78 16.72 -19.77
CA THR A 120 10.43 17.71 -18.90
C THR A 120 11.88 17.94 -19.30
N VAL A 121 12.29 19.21 -19.45
CA VAL A 121 13.69 19.58 -19.61
C VAL A 121 14.42 19.23 -18.32
N VAL A 122 15.42 18.34 -18.41
CA VAL A 122 16.27 17.99 -17.27
C VAL A 122 17.06 19.24 -16.90
N GLN A 123 16.81 19.81 -15.72
CA GLN A 123 17.60 20.94 -15.23
C GLN A 123 19.04 20.49 -15.03
N GLU A 124 20.00 21.23 -15.60
CA GLU A 124 21.42 21.03 -15.37
C GLU A 124 21.71 21.11 -13.86
N GLY A 125 22.30 20.04 -13.30
CA GLY A 125 22.66 19.96 -11.87
C GLY A 125 21.86 18.97 -11.04
N GLN A 126 20.76 18.39 -11.55
CA GLN A 126 20.06 17.30 -10.87
C GLN A 126 20.61 15.93 -11.30
N ASN A 127 21.72 15.51 -10.69
CA ASN A 127 22.25 14.15 -10.90
C ASN A 127 21.25 13.12 -10.35
N LYS A 128 20.48 12.50 -11.24
CA LYS A 128 19.59 11.39 -10.91
C LYS A 128 20.36 10.07 -10.91
N PHE A 129 20.06 9.23 -9.94
CA PHE A 129 20.62 7.91 -9.79
C PHE A 129 19.73 6.87 -10.48
N GLN A 130 20.37 5.92 -11.15
CA GLN A 130 19.69 4.76 -11.74
C GLN A 130 20.11 3.49 -11.00
N LEU A 131 19.13 2.81 -10.41
CA LEU A 131 19.35 1.48 -9.85
C LEU A 131 19.59 0.47 -10.97
N ARG A 132 20.58 -0.40 -10.78
CA ARG A 132 20.83 -1.59 -11.59
C ARG A 132 20.56 -2.84 -10.76
N THR A 133 19.97 -3.84 -11.40
CA THR A 133 19.76 -5.14 -10.75
C THR A 133 21.04 -5.96 -10.79
N ILE A 134 21.18 -6.93 -9.89
CA ILE A 134 22.35 -7.81 -9.82
C ILE A 134 22.48 -8.63 -11.11
N GLU A 135 21.36 -9.08 -11.68
CA GLU A 135 21.33 -9.83 -12.94
C GLU A 135 21.90 -9.02 -14.11
N ALA A 136 21.63 -7.71 -14.15
CA ALA A 136 22.18 -6.83 -15.18
C ALA A 136 23.72 -6.71 -15.09
N LEU A 137 24.27 -6.78 -13.87
CA LEU A 137 25.72 -6.77 -13.67
C LEU A 137 26.34 -8.12 -14.04
N LEU A 138 25.72 -9.22 -13.62
CA LEU A 138 26.17 -10.59 -13.92
C LEU A 138 26.11 -10.90 -15.43
N GLY A 139 25.15 -10.31 -16.14
CA GLY A 139 25.02 -10.44 -17.59
C GLY A 139 25.96 -9.55 -18.41
N SER A 140 26.69 -8.63 -17.78
CA SER A 140 27.61 -7.75 -18.49
C SER A 140 28.96 -8.40 -18.72
N THR A 141 29.49 -8.25 -19.93
CA THR A 141 30.85 -8.68 -20.29
C THR A 141 31.88 -7.57 -20.18
N ALA A 142 31.45 -6.33 -19.91
CA ALA A 142 32.31 -5.16 -19.83
C ALA A 142 32.37 -4.61 -18.40
N LYS A 143 33.49 -3.96 -18.06
CA LYS A 143 33.62 -3.25 -16.80
C LYS A 143 32.65 -2.06 -16.79
N MET A 144 31.60 -2.15 -16.00
CA MET A 144 30.71 -1.04 -15.73
C MET A 144 31.42 -0.02 -14.82
N GLY A 145 31.18 1.27 -15.07
CA GLY A 145 31.74 2.37 -14.29
C GLY A 145 31.03 2.53 -12.95
N GLU A 146 30.44 3.71 -12.71
CA GLU A 146 29.62 3.95 -11.52
C GLU A 146 28.31 3.18 -11.61
N VAL A 147 28.04 2.36 -10.59
CA VAL A 147 26.84 1.51 -10.51
C VAL A 147 26.25 1.65 -9.12
N ILE A 148 24.92 1.82 -9.07
CA ILE A 148 24.17 1.84 -7.81
C ILE A 148 23.22 0.64 -7.82
N VAL A 149 23.29 -0.17 -6.77
CA VAL A 149 22.48 -1.36 -6.59
C VAL A 149 21.75 -1.24 -5.26
N LEU A 150 20.46 -1.57 -5.27
CA LEU A 150 19.71 -1.82 -4.05
C LEU A 150 19.80 -3.32 -3.75
N GLY A 151 20.15 -3.69 -2.52
CA GLY A 151 20.22 -5.10 -2.15
C GLY A 151 20.36 -5.29 -0.64
N MET A 152 20.45 -6.56 -0.23
CA MET A 152 20.61 -6.95 1.17
C MET A 152 22.04 -7.41 1.42
N ILE A 153 22.76 -6.69 2.28
CA ILE A 153 24.12 -7.10 2.67
C ILE A 153 24.04 -8.41 3.46
N THR A 154 24.81 -9.39 3.02
CA THR A 154 24.93 -10.69 3.71
C THR A 154 26.40 -11.09 3.86
N GLN A 155 26.68 -11.91 4.88
CA GLN A 155 28.00 -12.48 5.11
C GLN A 155 27.87 -14.00 5.16
N LEU A 156 28.15 -14.66 4.02
CA LEU A 156 28.08 -16.12 3.91
C LEU A 156 29.36 -16.81 4.41
N LYS A 157 30.48 -16.09 4.38
CA LYS A 157 31.77 -16.52 4.90
C LYS A 157 32.38 -15.35 5.66
N GLU A 158 33.11 -15.63 6.74
CA GLU A 158 33.81 -14.60 7.51
C GLU A 158 34.68 -13.73 6.61
N GLY A 159 34.57 -12.42 6.77
CA GLY A 159 35.26 -11.43 5.95
C GLY A 159 34.80 -11.31 4.49
N LYS A 160 33.81 -12.08 4.03
CA LYS A 160 33.27 -12.01 2.66
C LYS A 160 31.81 -11.57 2.65
N TYR A 161 31.59 -10.37 2.12
CA TYR A 161 30.27 -9.77 1.98
C TYR A 161 29.69 -10.03 0.60
N TYR A 162 28.38 -10.19 0.56
CA TYR A 162 27.60 -10.43 -0.64
C TYR A 162 26.43 -9.45 -0.67
N LEU A 163 26.01 -9.13 -1.89
CA LEU A 163 24.81 -8.38 -2.21
C LEU A 163 23.98 -9.20 -3.19
#